data_AF-A0A949NEU6-F1
#
_entry.id   AF-A0A949NEU6-F1
#
_cell.length_a   1.000
_cell.length_b   1.000
_cell.length_c   1.000
_cell.angle_alpha   90.00
_cell.angle_beta   90.00
_cell.angle_gamma   90.00
#
_symmetry.space_group_name_H-M   'P 1'
#
loop_
_entity.id
_entity.type
_entity.pdbx_description
1 polymer ?
#
loop_
_entity_poly.entity_id
_entity_poly.type
_entity_poly.pdbx_seq_one_letter_code
_entity_poly.pdbx_strand_id
1 'polypeptide(L)'
;MGAIYFYYPMSGQSVDVFNCLFTGNDAVTGYGGAIMFNKVSPNVTNCTFAGNDASTGGGIYIYTDEVPVLTNCILWGNTTTSGSAQIHEAGSGVPVIQNCCIDQAEYEGIGNSIRLDPLWTAGPLGDCYLSHVGSGQLVTSPCVDTGADQASLFYLDLLTTRTDNVTDSGIVDMGFHHPVTD
;
A
#
# COMPACT_ATOMS: atom_id res chain seq x y z
N MET A 1 12.86 13.40 -4.68
CA MET A 1 11.98 13.14 -3.52
C MET A 1 10.75 12.47 -4.06
N GLY A 2 10.13 11.57 -3.31
CA GLY A 2 8.87 10.93 -3.69
C GLY A 2 7.72 11.89 -3.97
N ALA A 3 6.60 11.31 -4.38
CA ALA A 3 5.34 12.03 -4.57
C ALA A 3 4.91 12.81 -3.32
N ILE A 4 5.15 12.27 -2.12
CA ILE A 4 4.85 12.94 -0.84
C ILE A 4 6.05 12.90 0.11
N TYR A 5 6.32 14.04 0.75
CA TYR A 5 7.33 14.18 1.81
C TYR A 5 6.69 14.73 3.08
N PHE A 6 6.67 13.92 4.14
CA PHE A 6 6.21 14.37 5.46
C PHE A 6 7.39 14.79 6.35
N TYR A 7 7.28 15.98 6.96
CA TYR A 7 8.35 16.61 7.75
C TYR A 7 7.78 17.36 8.96
N TYR A 8 8.24 17.00 10.17
CA TYR A 8 7.92 17.68 11.45
C TYR A 8 6.44 18.08 11.63
N PRO A 9 5.53 17.13 11.91
CA PRO A 9 4.25 17.50 12.48
C PRO A 9 4.48 18.22 13.83
N MET A 10 3.70 19.26 14.12
CA MET A 10 3.69 19.84 15.47
C MET A 10 3.32 18.74 16.48
N SER A 11 3.94 18.77 17.67
CA SER A 11 3.69 17.77 18.72
C SER A 11 2.19 17.55 18.94
N GLY A 12 1.73 16.31 18.76
CA GLY A 12 0.34 15.90 18.96
C GLY A 12 -0.52 15.81 17.69
N GLN A 13 0.01 16.05 16.49
CA GLN A 13 -0.70 15.80 15.23
C GLN A 13 -0.47 14.36 14.74
N SER A 14 -1.56 13.64 14.47
CA SER A 14 -1.53 12.37 13.74
C SER A 14 -1.41 12.66 12.24
N VAL A 15 -0.61 11.86 11.54
CA VAL A 15 -0.58 11.84 10.09
C VAL A 15 -1.11 10.47 9.68
N ASP A 16 -2.26 10.47 9.01
CA ASP A 16 -2.89 9.24 8.55
C ASP A 16 -2.96 9.28 7.02
N VAL A 17 -2.45 8.23 6.38
CA VAL A 17 -2.56 8.01 4.93
C VAL A 17 -3.56 6.88 4.74
N PHE A 18 -4.74 7.22 4.24
CA PHE A 18 -5.85 6.28 4.14
C PHE A 18 -6.34 6.18 2.70
N ASN A 19 -6.53 4.95 2.22
CA ASN A 19 -7.10 4.66 0.91
C ASN A 19 -6.48 5.49 -0.22
N CYS A 20 -5.15 5.44 -0.34
CA CYS A 20 -4.41 6.17 -1.37
C CYS A 20 -3.73 5.21 -2.35
N LEU A 21 -3.70 5.60 -3.63
CA LEU A 21 -2.98 4.90 -4.69
C LEU A 21 -1.75 5.70 -5.10
N PHE A 22 -0.57 5.12 -4.90
CA PHE A 22 0.72 5.65 -5.34
C PHE A 22 1.28 4.74 -6.43
N THR A 23 1.17 5.16 -7.69
CA THR A 23 1.60 4.34 -8.83
C THR A 23 2.56 5.08 -9.75
N GLY A 24 3.61 4.40 -10.20
CA GLY A 24 4.52 4.89 -11.24
C GLY A 24 5.29 6.17 -10.89
N ASN A 25 5.49 6.47 -9.60
CA ASN A 25 6.27 7.63 -9.18
C ASN A 25 7.77 7.33 -9.28
N ASP A 26 8.55 8.27 -9.81
CA ASP A 26 9.98 8.11 -10.04
C ASP A 26 10.79 9.21 -9.33
N ALA A 27 11.66 8.77 -8.41
CA ALA A 27 12.63 9.60 -7.72
C ALA A 27 14.07 9.12 -8.03
N VAL A 28 14.46 9.10 -9.31
CA VAL A 28 15.78 8.68 -9.85
C VAL A 28 16.98 8.96 -8.94
N THR A 29 17.10 10.18 -8.40
CA THR A 29 18.23 10.60 -7.55
C THR A 29 17.82 10.87 -6.10
N GLY A 30 16.68 10.35 -5.67
CA GLY A 30 16.06 10.65 -4.38
C GLY A 30 15.62 9.42 -3.60
N TYR A 31 14.87 9.71 -2.53
CA TYR A 31 14.40 8.73 -1.56
C TYR A 31 12.89 8.57 -1.67
N GLY A 32 12.41 7.33 -1.51
CA GLY A 32 10.99 7.00 -1.40
C GLY A 32 10.26 7.32 -2.69
N GLY A 33 10.18 6.42 -3.67
CA GLY A 33 9.57 6.75 -4.98
C GLY A 33 8.14 7.27 -4.83
N ALA A 34 7.37 6.68 -3.92
CA ALA A 34 6.07 7.22 -3.50
C ALA A 34 6.17 8.18 -2.31
N ILE A 35 6.66 7.70 -1.16
CA ILE A 35 6.61 8.47 0.09
C ILE A 35 7.93 8.41 0.85
N MET A 36 8.31 9.54 1.44
CA MET A 36 9.38 9.63 2.43
C MET A 36 8.84 10.09 3.78
N PHE A 37 9.11 9.32 4.83
CA PHE A 37 8.82 9.66 6.23
C PHE A 37 10.08 10.20 6.92
N ASN A 38 9.99 11.44 7.42
CA ASN A 38 11.06 12.09 8.17
C ASN A 38 10.49 12.73 9.44
N LYS A 39 10.87 12.16 10.60
CA LYS A 39 10.42 12.53 11.94
C LYS A 39 8.91 12.43 12.14
N VAL A 40 8.31 11.41 11.54
CA VAL A 40 6.88 11.11 11.64
C VAL A 40 6.65 9.60 11.54
N SER A 41 5.79 9.07 12.41
CA SER A 41 5.39 7.65 12.43
C SER A 41 3.90 7.54 12.10
N PRO A 42 3.51 7.69 10.82
CA PRO A 42 2.10 7.70 10.43
C PRO A 42 1.45 6.31 10.48
N ASN A 43 0.12 6.29 10.57
CA ASN A 43 -0.64 5.11 10.18
C ASN A 43 -0.92 5.18 8.68
N VAL A 44 -0.63 4.10 7.97
CA VAL A 44 -0.89 3.95 6.54
C VAL A 44 -1.85 2.77 6.39
N THR A 45 -3.07 3.05 5.96
CA THR A 45 -4.16 2.07 5.98
C THR A 45 -4.80 1.97 4.60
N ASN A 46 -4.99 0.74 4.11
CA ASN A 46 -5.66 0.46 2.83
C ASN A 46 -5.04 1.21 1.64
N CYS A 47 -3.72 1.39 1.63
CA CYS A 47 -3.01 2.07 0.55
C CYS A 47 -2.36 1.07 -0.40
N THR A 48 -2.14 1.49 -1.64
CA THR A 48 -1.41 0.72 -2.65
C THR A 48 -0.22 1.50 -3.19
N PHE A 49 0.94 0.86 -3.17
CA PHE A 49 2.20 1.35 -3.71
C PHE A 49 2.63 0.41 -4.83
N ALA A 50 2.49 0.85 -6.08
CA ALA A 50 2.69 0.02 -7.26
C ALA A 50 3.73 0.62 -8.21
N GLY A 51 4.76 -0.14 -8.57
CA GLY A 51 5.67 0.25 -9.65
C GLY A 51 6.37 1.61 -9.45
N ASN A 52 6.60 2.03 -8.21
CA ASN A 52 7.34 3.25 -7.90
C ASN A 52 8.86 2.95 -7.90
N ASP A 53 9.66 3.91 -8.37
CA ASP A 53 11.11 3.78 -8.49
C ASP A 53 11.83 4.91 -7.75
N ALA A 54 12.99 4.60 -7.15
CA ALA A 54 13.85 5.59 -6.51
C ALA A 54 15.31 5.13 -6.44
N SER A 55 16.23 6.04 -6.12
CA SER A 55 17.59 5.61 -5.74
C SER A 55 17.56 4.69 -4.53
N THR A 56 16.70 4.97 -3.55
CA THR A 56 16.58 4.21 -2.31
C THR A 56 15.13 4.21 -1.80
N GLY A 57 14.59 3.03 -1.47
CA GLY A 57 13.18 2.84 -1.09
C GLY A 57 12.24 3.13 -2.26
N GLY A 58 12.02 2.15 -3.14
CA GLY A 58 11.20 2.32 -4.35
C GLY A 58 9.78 2.77 -4.04
N GLY A 59 9.14 2.14 -3.05
CA GLY A 59 7.86 2.59 -2.52
C GLY A 59 8.06 3.65 -1.44
N ILE A 60 8.55 3.20 -0.29
CA ILE A 60 8.64 3.99 0.93
C ILE A 60 10.09 4.11 1.39
N TYR A 61 10.45 5.30 1.84
CA TYR A 61 11.70 5.55 2.57
C TYR A 61 11.42 6.06 3.98
N ILE A 62 12.03 5.40 4.97
CA ILE A 62 11.99 5.71 6.39
C ILE A 62 13.37 6.25 6.78
N TYR A 63 13.44 7.48 7.31
CA TYR A 63 14.71 8.19 7.43
C TYR A 63 15.57 7.78 8.62
N THR A 64 15.04 7.79 9.84
CA THR A 64 15.81 7.44 11.04
C THR A 64 15.03 6.51 11.95
N ASP A 65 14.33 7.07 12.93
CA ASP A 65 13.74 6.33 14.04
C ASP A 65 12.21 6.32 13.96
N GLU A 66 11.67 6.55 12.76
CA GLU A 66 10.25 6.49 12.53
C GLU A 66 9.77 5.04 12.50
N VAL A 67 8.59 4.82 13.07
CA VAL A 67 7.96 3.50 13.20
C VAL A 67 6.56 3.61 12.61
N PRO A 68 6.42 3.82 11.28
CA PRO A 68 5.10 3.86 10.67
C PRO A 68 4.42 2.49 10.82
N VAL A 69 3.10 2.51 10.93
CA VAL A 69 2.29 1.30 10.98
C VAL A 69 1.54 1.19 9.66
N LEU A 70 1.81 0.13 8.90
CA LEU A 70 1.13 -0.19 7.66
C LEU A 70 0.12 -1.29 7.94
N THR A 71 -1.15 -1.03 7.63
CA THR A 71 -2.26 -1.97 7.80
C THR A 71 -3.03 -2.13 6.51
N ASN A 72 -3.35 -3.36 6.10
CA ASN A 72 -4.12 -3.65 4.88
C ASN A 72 -3.54 -3.01 3.62
N CYS A 73 -2.21 -2.84 3.54
CA CYS A 73 -1.59 -2.18 2.39
C CYS A 73 -1.05 -3.20 1.38
N ILE A 74 -0.93 -2.77 0.12
CA ILE A 74 -0.22 -3.53 -0.92
C ILE A 74 1.01 -2.74 -1.35
N LEU A 75 2.18 -3.38 -1.30
CA LEU A 75 3.44 -2.86 -1.81
C LEU A 75 4.02 -3.88 -2.79
N TRP A 76 3.93 -3.59 -4.08
CA TRP A 76 4.30 -4.53 -5.11
C TRP A 76 4.97 -3.87 -6.30
N GLY A 77 6.00 -4.54 -6.84
CA GLY A 77 6.70 -4.09 -8.04
C GLY A 77 7.45 -2.76 -7.89
N ASN A 78 7.62 -2.22 -6.67
CA ASN A 78 8.45 -1.04 -6.46
C ASN A 78 9.94 -1.40 -6.51
N THR A 79 10.76 -0.53 -7.10
CA THR A 79 12.15 -0.82 -7.43
C THR A 79 13.12 0.28 -6.98
N THR A 80 14.39 -0.08 -6.87
CA THR A 80 15.49 0.86 -6.77
C THR A 80 16.61 0.50 -7.74
N THR A 81 17.54 1.44 -7.92
CA THR A 81 18.77 1.21 -8.72
C THR A 81 19.59 -0.01 -8.28
N SER A 82 19.48 -0.46 -7.03
CA SER A 82 20.23 -1.58 -6.47
C SER A 82 19.41 -2.88 -6.30
N GLY A 83 18.10 -2.86 -6.58
CA GLY A 83 17.22 -4.02 -6.48
C GLY A 83 15.79 -3.67 -6.08
N SER A 84 14.97 -4.68 -5.76
CA SER A 84 13.63 -4.43 -5.23
C SER A 84 13.71 -4.03 -3.76
N ALA A 85 13.37 -2.78 -3.46
CA ALA A 85 13.10 -2.35 -2.08
C ALA A 85 11.73 -1.67 -2.07
N GLN A 86 10.72 -2.41 -1.64
CA GLN A 86 9.39 -1.86 -1.39
C GLN A 86 9.50 -0.76 -0.32
N ILE A 87 10.25 -1.04 0.74
CA ILE A 87 10.55 -0.15 1.85
C ILE A 87 12.05 -0.15 2.12
N HIS A 88 12.61 1.02 2.41
CA HIS A 88 13.96 1.18 2.93
C HIS A 88 13.94 1.96 4.25
N GLU A 89 14.71 1.47 5.22
CA GLU A 89 14.97 2.14 6.50
C GLU A 89 16.43 2.58 6.55
N ALA A 90 16.66 3.87 6.79
CA ALA A 90 18.01 4.40 6.95
C ALA A 90 18.50 4.48 8.41
N GLY A 91 17.60 4.26 9.38
CA GLY A 91 17.94 4.22 10.81
C GLY A 91 17.44 2.95 11.50
N SER A 92 17.11 3.07 12.79
CA SER A 92 16.74 1.93 13.64
C SER A 92 15.24 1.69 13.75
N GLY A 93 14.42 2.61 13.21
CA GLY A 93 12.97 2.48 13.18
C GLY A 93 12.52 1.44 12.16
N VAL A 94 11.92 0.37 12.64
CA VAL A 94 11.35 -0.70 11.82
C VAL A 94 9.84 -0.48 11.71
N PRO A 95 9.25 -0.40 10.50
CA PRO A 95 7.82 -0.26 10.33
C PRO A 95 7.10 -1.51 10.83
N VAL A 96 5.92 -1.30 11.39
CA VAL A 96 5.03 -2.42 11.70
C VAL A 96 4.22 -2.73 10.46
N ILE A 97 4.43 -3.92 9.90
CA ILE A 97 3.69 -4.40 8.72
C ILE A 97 2.63 -5.37 9.19
N GLN A 98 1.35 -5.00 9.09
CA GLN A 98 0.23 -5.77 9.60
C GLN A 98 -0.80 -6.01 8.50
N ASN A 99 -1.20 -7.27 8.27
CA ASN A 99 -2.20 -7.63 7.27
C ASN A 99 -1.89 -7.01 5.88
N CYS A 100 -0.63 -6.99 5.46
CA CYS A 100 -0.23 -6.37 4.20
C CYS A 100 0.22 -7.41 3.18
N CYS A 101 0.14 -7.05 1.90
CA CYS A 101 0.72 -7.78 0.79
C CYS A 101 2.02 -7.10 0.34
N ILE A 102 3.19 -7.71 0.60
CA ILE A 102 4.49 -7.08 0.34
C ILE A 102 5.50 -8.02 -0.30
N ASP A 103 6.07 -7.61 -1.44
CA ASP A 103 7.18 -8.32 -2.10
C ASP A 103 8.55 -7.90 -1.55
N GLN A 104 8.78 -8.14 -0.26
CA GLN A 104 10.07 -7.88 0.38
C GLN A 104 10.35 -8.86 1.51
N ALA A 105 11.48 -9.58 1.39
CA ALA A 105 11.80 -10.74 2.20
C ALA A 105 11.88 -10.47 3.71
N GLU A 106 12.44 -9.30 4.03
CA GLU A 106 12.76 -8.85 5.38
C GLU A 106 11.51 -8.53 6.22
N TYR A 107 10.38 -8.26 5.57
CA TYR A 107 9.10 -8.04 6.23
C TYR A 107 8.22 -9.28 6.08
N GLU A 108 8.26 -10.18 7.05
CA GLU A 108 7.31 -11.30 7.15
C GLU A 108 5.90 -10.80 7.50
N GLY A 109 5.80 -9.61 8.11
CA GLY A 109 4.56 -9.00 8.57
C GLY A 109 3.92 -9.76 9.73
N ILE A 110 2.87 -9.17 10.30
CA ILE A 110 2.02 -9.79 11.34
C ILE A 110 0.58 -9.92 10.84
N GLY A 111 -0.24 -10.71 11.55
CA GLY A 111 -1.62 -10.98 11.15
C GLY A 111 -1.67 -11.78 9.85
N ASN A 112 -2.58 -11.40 8.94
CA ASN A 112 -2.76 -12.08 7.66
C ASN A 112 -1.82 -11.53 6.58
N SER A 113 -0.60 -11.10 6.93
CA SER A 113 0.33 -10.59 5.91
C SER A 113 0.71 -11.68 4.92
N ILE A 114 0.77 -11.32 3.64
CA ILE A 114 0.99 -12.25 2.53
C ILE A 114 2.13 -11.76 1.62
N ARG A 115 2.80 -12.72 0.97
CA ARG A 115 3.82 -12.47 -0.05
C ARG A 115 3.48 -13.26 -1.31
N LEU A 116 2.40 -12.83 -1.96
CA LEU A 116 1.93 -13.36 -3.23
C LEU A 116 1.58 -12.19 -4.13
N ASP A 117 1.72 -12.39 -5.44
CA ASP A 117 1.31 -11.38 -6.42
C ASP A 117 -0.13 -10.93 -6.15
N PRO A 118 -0.41 -9.62 -6.04
CA PRO A 118 -1.77 -9.12 -5.80
C PRO A 118 -2.71 -9.40 -6.98
N LEU A 119 -2.20 -9.90 -8.11
CA LEU A 119 -2.98 -10.26 -9.30
C LEU A 119 -3.84 -9.09 -9.76
N TRP A 120 -3.19 -7.94 -9.96
CA TRP A 120 -3.86 -6.76 -10.46
C TRP A 120 -4.35 -6.93 -11.89
N THR A 121 -5.47 -6.28 -12.20
CA THR A 121 -6.02 -6.13 -13.55
C THR A 121 -6.35 -4.67 -13.81
N ALA A 122 -6.36 -4.27 -15.08
CA ALA A 122 -6.93 -3.01 -15.49
C ALA A 122 -8.46 -3.02 -15.29
N GLY A 123 -9.00 -1.90 -14.83
CA GLY A 123 -10.42 -1.67 -14.63
C GLY A 123 -10.86 -0.26 -15.05
N PRO A 124 -12.08 0.14 -14.70
CA PRO A 124 -12.71 1.37 -15.21
C PRO A 124 -11.94 2.67 -14.94
N LEU A 125 -11.23 2.76 -13.81
CA LEU A 125 -10.52 3.97 -13.38
C LEU A 125 -8.98 3.84 -13.45
N GLY A 126 -8.48 2.85 -14.19
CA GLY A 126 -7.04 2.58 -14.33
C GLY A 126 -6.67 1.18 -13.85
N ASP A 127 -5.40 1.01 -13.51
CA ASP A 127 -4.86 -0.25 -13.01
C ASP A 127 -5.13 -0.44 -11.51
N CYS A 128 -4.56 -1.51 -10.94
CA CYS A 128 -4.62 -1.85 -9.50
C CYS A 128 -5.99 -2.31 -8.97
N TYR A 129 -6.89 -2.77 -9.84
CA TYR A 129 -8.05 -3.56 -9.41
C TYR A 129 -7.59 -4.99 -9.07
N LEU A 130 -8.12 -5.58 -8.00
CA LEU A 130 -7.87 -6.97 -7.64
C LEU A 130 -8.64 -7.89 -8.59
N SER A 131 -7.96 -8.83 -9.24
CA SER A 131 -8.65 -9.82 -10.10
C SER A 131 -9.66 -10.61 -9.28
N HIS A 132 -10.86 -10.84 -9.82
CA HIS A 132 -11.89 -11.62 -9.12
C HIS A 132 -12.71 -12.45 -10.11
N VAL A 133 -12.87 -13.76 -9.83
CA VAL A 133 -13.64 -14.65 -10.72
C VAL A 133 -15.10 -14.24 -10.87
N GLY A 134 -15.68 -13.66 -9.80
CA GLY A 134 -17.03 -13.10 -9.82
C GLY A 134 -17.19 -11.88 -10.75
N SER A 135 -16.10 -11.19 -11.06
CA SER A 135 -16.06 -10.08 -12.02
C SER A 135 -15.67 -10.52 -13.44
N GLY A 136 -15.51 -11.84 -13.66
CA GLY A 136 -15.19 -12.44 -14.95
C GLY A 136 -13.69 -12.61 -15.23
N GLN A 137 -12.79 -12.35 -14.28
CA GLN A 137 -11.37 -12.68 -14.43
C GLN A 137 -11.08 -14.17 -14.17
N LEU A 138 -9.89 -14.62 -14.55
CA LEU A 138 -9.51 -16.04 -14.50
C LEU A 138 -9.24 -16.55 -13.08
N VAL A 139 -8.87 -15.68 -12.17
CA VAL A 139 -8.41 -15.99 -10.81
C VAL A 139 -8.90 -14.92 -9.84
N THR A 140 -8.99 -15.28 -8.56
CA THR A 140 -9.23 -14.33 -7.48
C THR A 140 -7.89 -13.97 -6.84
N SER A 141 -7.67 -12.67 -6.66
CA SER A 141 -6.48 -12.14 -6.00
C SER A 141 -6.36 -12.68 -4.58
N PRO A 142 -5.14 -13.01 -4.11
CA PRO A 142 -4.93 -13.40 -2.72
C PRO A 142 -5.15 -12.23 -1.73
N CYS A 143 -5.32 -11.00 -2.22
CA CYS A 143 -5.58 -9.82 -1.39
C CYS A 143 -7.06 -9.62 -1.08
N VAL A 144 -7.96 -10.38 -1.71
CA VAL A 144 -9.41 -10.30 -1.48
C VAL A 144 -9.77 -10.95 -0.13
N ASP A 145 -10.64 -10.33 0.65
CA ASP A 145 -11.17 -10.81 1.94
C ASP A 145 -10.08 -11.21 2.97
N THR A 146 -8.90 -10.60 2.90
CA THR A 146 -7.73 -11.04 3.70
C THR A 146 -7.20 -9.95 4.66
N GLY A 147 -7.82 -8.76 4.68
CA GLY A 147 -7.48 -7.68 5.60
C GLY A 147 -7.76 -7.99 7.07
N ALA A 148 -7.60 -6.96 7.91
CA ALA A 148 -7.60 -7.10 9.38
C ALA A 148 -9.00 -7.18 10.02
N ASP A 149 -10.01 -6.52 9.44
CA ASP A 149 -11.36 -6.40 10.02
C ASP A 149 -12.42 -6.16 8.92
N GLN A 150 -13.68 -5.90 9.28
CA GLN A 150 -14.76 -5.68 8.35
C GLN A 150 -14.60 -4.38 7.54
N ALA A 151 -14.87 -4.44 6.23
CA ALA A 151 -14.82 -3.27 5.32
C ALA A 151 -15.67 -2.09 5.80
N SER A 152 -16.83 -2.39 6.42
CA SER A 152 -17.77 -1.40 6.94
C SER A 152 -17.28 -0.58 8.12
N LEU A 153 -16.27 -1.06 8.86
CA LEU A 153 -15.65 -0.29 9.95
C LEU A 153 -14.79 0.86 9.43
N PHE A 154 -14.36 0.79 8.16
CA PHE A 154 -13.52 1.79 7.50
C PHE A 154 -14.28 2.58 6.42
N TYR A 155 -15.59 2.33 6.26
CA TYR A 155 -16.42 2.83 5.16
C TYR A 155 -15.92 2.43 3.76
N LEU A 156 -15.15 1.33 3.69
CA LEU A 156 -14.66 0.77 2.44
C LEU A 156 -15.70 -0.11 1.74
N ASP A 157 -16.77 -0.49 2.46
CA ASP A 157 -17.97 -1.14 1.91
C ASP A 157 -18.81 -0.24 1.00
N LEU A 158 -18.40 1.02 0.82
CA LEU A 158 -18.95 1.96 -0.16
C LEU A 158 -18.08 2.07 -1.43
N LEU A 159 -16.92 1.40 -1.44
CA LEU A 159 -15.91 1.46 -2.49
C LEU A 159 -15.66 0.05 -3.04
N THR A 160 -14.86 -0.06 -4.10
CA THR A 160 -14.60 -1.34 -4.78
C THR A 160 -13.13 -1.55 -5.12
N THR A 161 -12.66 -2.79 -4.97
CA THR A 161 -11.38 -3.26 -5.53
C THR A 161 -11.58 -4.00 -6.86
N ARG A 162 -12.83 -4.22 -7.28
CA ARG A 162 -13.22 -5.12 -8.38
C ARG A 162 -13.61 -4.33 -9.63
N THR A 163 -13.37 -4.92 -10.80
CA THR A 163 -13.62 -4.26 -12.09
C THR A 163 -15.09 -4.14 -12.45
N ASP A 164 -15.98 -4.88 -11.78
CA ASP A 164 -17.43 -4.88 -11.99
C ASP A 164 -18.17 -3.97 -11.01
N ASN A 165 -17.45 -3.10 -10.29
CA ASN A 165 -18.00 -2.09 -9.38
C ASN A 165 -18.80 -2.64 -8.20
N VAL A 166 -18.75 -3.96 -7.95
CA VAL A 166 -19.32 -4.54 -6.73
C VAL A 166 -18.51 -4.02 -5.54
N THR A 167 -19.20 -3.42 -4.57
CA THR A 167 -18.55 -2.88 -3.38
C THR A 167 -17.90 -3.98 -2.55
N ASP A 168 -16.84 -3.61 -1.83
CA ASP A 168 -16.24 -4.49 -0.84
C ASP A 168 -17.27 -4.85 0.24
N SER A 169 -17.16 -6.05 0.80
CA SER A 169 -18.10 -6.57 1.80
C SER A 169 -17.47 -7.67 2.63
N GLY A 170 -17.83 -7.76 3.91
CA GLY A 170 -17.22 -8.74 4.79
C GLY A 170 -15.84 -8.28 5.25
N ILE A 171 -14.84 -9.17 5.20
CA ILE A 171 -13.48 -8.83 5.60
C ILE A 171 -12.90 -7.89 4.54
N VAL A 172 -12.31 -6.79 4.96
CA VAL A 172 -11.79 -5.78 4.03
C VAL A 172 -10.74 -6.37 3.10
N ASP A 173 -10.81 -6.02 1.82
CA ASP A 173 -9.74 -6.29 0.87
C ASP A 173 -8.47 -5.50 1.26
N MET A 174 -7.29 -6.06 0.95
CA MET A 174 -6.07 -5.27 1.09
C MET A 174 -5.95 -4.25 -0.05
N GLY A 175 -5.34 -3.11 0.25
CA GLY A 175 -4.99 -2.10 -0.72
C GLY A 175 -6.08 -1.06 -0.98
N PHE A 176 -5.87 -0.32 -2.06
CA PHE A 176 -6.69 0.82 -2.46
C PHE A 176 -8.03 0.36 -3.00
N HIS A 177 -9.08 1.06 -2.59
CA HIS A 177 -10.43 0.90 -3.09
C HIS A 177 -10.81 2.10 -3.96
N HIS A 178 -11.26 1.80 -5.18
CA HIS A 178 -11.78 2.76 -6.14
C HIS A 178 -13.20 3.20 -5.76
N PRO A 179 -13.60 4.43 -6.11
CA PRO A 179 -14.99 4.81 -6.05
C PRO A 179 -15.82 3.99 -7.03
N VAL A 180 -17.01 3.58 -6.61
CA VAL A 180 -18.01 2.97 -7.49
C VAL A 180 -18.50 4.04 -8.46
N THR A 181 -18.49 3.72 -9.76
CA THR A 181 -19.05 4.59 -10.80
C THR A 181 -20.35 4.02 -11.32
N ASP A 182 -21.33 4.90 -11.53
CA ASP A 182 -22.61 4.58 -12.20
C ASP A 182 -22.45 4.25 -13.69
#